data_AF-A0A359EXH0-F1
#
_entry.id   AF-A0A359EXH0-F1
#
_cell.length_a   1.000
_cell.length_b   1.000
_cell.length_c   1.000
_cell.angle_alpha   90.00
_cell.angle_beta   90.00
_cell.angle_gamma   90.00
#
_symmetry.space_group_name_H-M   'P 1'
#
loop_
_entity.id
_entity.type
_entity.pdbx_description
1 polymer ?
#
loop_
_entity_poly.entity_id
_entity_poly.type
_entity_poly.pdbx_seq_one_letter_code
_entity_poly.pdbx_strand_id
1 'polypeptide(L)'
;MDSQAPNAAVKEWLESGTSPFGKIDYLKPEYKYGNSRFDFYLECKTETKRAGVAIEPTEKTATSPVSTDTAAASPRKIFLEVKGVTLEDSGVVLFPDAPTERGLKHVRELIHCHEEGFATYVLFVVQMERALYFTPNRKTHPQFADALCEAQNAGVHLLAYTCKVTPDEMKIDKELKVNL
;
A
#
# COMPACT_ATOMS: atom_id res chain seq x y z
N MET A 1 12.29 20.33 -5.33
CA MET A 1 11.18 19.37 -5.45
C MET A 1 10.51 19.30 -4.11
N ASP A 2 9.21 19.59 -4.03
CA ASP A 2 8.49 19.56 -2.75
C ASP A 2 8.37 18.12 -2.27
N SER A 3 9.08 17.80 -1.18
CA SER A 3 9.07 16.46 -0.58
C SER A 3 7.68 16.03 -0.05
N GLN A 4 6.74 16.97 0.08
CA GLN A 4 5.39 16.73 0.61
C GLN A 4 4.34 16.52 -0.49
N ALA A 5 4.62 16.91 -1.74
CA ALA A 5 3.66 16.80 -2.83
C ALA A 5 3.10 15.38 -3.04
N PRO A 6 3.93 14.30 -2.96
CA PRO A 6 3.40 12.93 -3.02
C PRO A 6 2.41 12.61 -1.89
N ASN A 7 2.69 13.05 -0.66
CA ASN A 7 1.81 12.78 0.49
C ASN A 7 0.48 13.54 0.33
N ALA A 8 0.50 14.78 -0.16
CA ALA A 8 -0.72 15.53 -0.45
C ALA A 8 -1.59 14.82 -1.51
N ALA A 9 -0.99 14.41 -2.63
CA ALA A 9 -1.69 13.68 -3.69
C ALA A 9 -2.29 12.35 -3.18
N VAL A 10 -1.54 11.61 -2.35
CA VAL A 10 -2.03 10.37 -1.73
C VAL A 10 -3.18 10.67 -0.77
N LYS A 11 -3.09 11.71 0.07
CA LYS A 11 -4.16 12.09 0.99
C LYS A 11 -5.45 12.38 0.24
N GLU A 12 -5.40 13.19 -0.81
CA GLU A 12 -6.57 13.51 -1.64
C GLU A 12 -7.14 12.25 -2.31
N TRP A 13 -6.28 11.36 -2.80
CA TRP A 13 -6.71 10.11 -3.39
C TRP A 13 -7.40 9.16 -2.39
N LEU A 14 -6.86 9.06 -1.17
CA LEU A 14 -7.48 8.29 -0.08
C LEU A 14 -8.85 8.87 0.28
N GLU A 15 -8.97 10.20 0.39
CA GLU A 15 -10.22 10.90 0.73
C GLU A 15 -11.27 10.81 -0.40
N SER A 16 -10.84 10.64 -1.66
CA SER A 16 -11.74 10.53 -2.81
C SER A 16 -12.62 9.27 -2.82
N GLY A 17 -12.24 8.23 -2.06
CA GLY A 17 -12.89 6.93 -2.06
C GLY A 17 -12.61 6.07 -3.31
N THR A 18 -11.71 6.50 -4.19
CA THR A 18 -11.30 5.74 -5.40
C THR A 18 -10.00 4.94 -5.21
N SER A 19 -9.38 5.04 -4.04
CA SER A 19 -8.19 4.26 -3.69
C SER A 19 -8.51 2.75 -3.56
N PRO A 20 -7.52 1.85 -3.73
CA PRO A 20 -7.74 0.40 -3.66
C PRO A 20 -8.07 -0.11 -2.25
N PHE A 21 -8.04 0.76 -1.23
CA PHE A 21 -8.35 0.43 0.16
C PHE A 21 -9.87 0.41 0.45
N GLY A 22 -10.69 0.78 -0.52
CA GLY A 22 -12.15 0.87 -0.37
C GLY A 22 -12.56 2.06 0.50
N LYS A 23 -13.68 1.92 1.22
CA LYS A 23 -14.16 2.97 2.12
C LYS A 23 -13.28 3.06 3.38
N ILE A 24 -12.62 4.21 3.53
CA ILE A 24 -11.82 4.57 4.70
C ILE A 24 -12.72 5.26 5.73
N ASP A 25 -12.88 4.65 6.90
CA ASP A 25 -13.66 5.23 8.02
C ASP A 25 -12.80 6.14 8.90
N TYR A 26 -11.50 5.87 8.96
CA TYR A 26 -10.52 6.68 9.69
C TYR A 26 -9.24 6.85 8.88
N LEU A 27 -8.79 8.08 8.72
CA LEU A 27 -7.56 8.46 8.06
C LEU A 27 -6.75 9.36 9.00
N LYS A 28 -5.51 8.97 9.30
CA LYS A 28 -4.58 9.79 10.07
C LYS A 28 -3.22 9.87 9.39
N PRO A 29 -2.85 11.05 8.85
CA PRO A 29 -1.49 11.30 8.37
C PRO A 29 -0.48 11.34 9.52
N GLU A 30 0.81 11.14 9.20
CA GLU A 30 1.94 11.31 10.11
C GLU A 30 1.79 10.49 11.41
N TYR A 31 1.30 9.25 11.29
CA TYR A 31 0.97 8.41 12.42
C TYR A 31 2.22 7.81 13.06
N LYS A 32 2.41 8.06 14.36
CA LYS A 32 3.49 7.46 15.14
C LYS A 32 3.09 6.12 15.71
N TYR A 33 3.90 5.10 15.46
CA TYR A 33 3.74 3.76 16.02
C TYR A 33 5.12 3.20 16.38
N GLY A 34 5.29 2.77 17.64
CA GLY A 34 6.61 2.44 18.16
C GLY A 34 7.61 3.59 18.01
N ASN A 35 8.75 3.31 17.35
CA ASN A 35 9.80 4.29 17.07
C ASN A 35 9.72 4.89 15.65
N SER A 36 8.61 4.61 14.95
CA SER A 36 8.37 4.97 13.55
C SER A 36 7.31 6.03 13.43
N ARG A 37 7.37 6.77 12.33
CA ARG A 37 6.28 7.62 11.88
C ARG A 37 6.00 7.26 10.43
N PHE A 38 4.85 6.65 10.20
CA PHE A 38 4.37 6.28 8.87
C PHE A 38 3.57 7.44 8.28
N ASP A 39 3.58 7.56 6.96
CA ASP A 39 2.90 8.65 6.25
C ASP A 39 1.39 8.62 6.51
N PHE A 40 0.76 7.44 6.52
CA PHE A 40 -0.67 7.29 6.82
C PHE A 40 -0.99 6.04 7.64
N TYR A 41 -1.96 6.19 8.53
CA TYR A 41 -2.71 5.10 9.17
C TYR A 41 -4.17 5.16 8.73
N LEU A 42 -4.72 4.01 8.32
CA LEU A 42 -6.10 3.87 7.85
C LEU A 42 -6.85 2.83 8.67
N GLU A 43 -8.15 3.06 8.89
CA GLU A 43 -9.09 2.01 9.26
C GLU A 43 -10.18 1.92 8.21
N CYS A 44 -10.35 0.72 7.65
CA CYS A 44 -11.33 0.43 6.60
C CYS A 44 -12.31 -0.63 7.10
N LYS A 45 -13.58 -0.56 6.70
CA LYS A 45 -14.49 -1.69 6.97
C LYS A 45 -13.98 -2.91 6.21
N THR A 46 -13.91 -4.04 6.90
CA THR A 46 -13.84 -5.34 6.24
C THR A 46 -15.09 -5.49 5.39
N GLU A 47 -14.97 -5.29 4.08
CA GLU A 47 -15.98 -5.80 3.17
C GLU A 47 -15.89 -7.31 3.20
N THR A 48 -16.89 -7.94 3.82
CA THR A 48 -17.15 -9.36 3.63
C THR A 48 -17.49 -9.52 2.15
N LYS A 49 -16.49 -9.79 1.30
CA LYS A 49 -16.78 -10.37 0.00
C LYS A 49 -17.50 -11.69 0.27
N ARG A 50 -18.83 -11.68 0.22
CA ARG A 50 -19.62 -12.87 -0.09
C ARG A 50 -19.11 -13.32 -1.45
N ALA A 51 -18.25 -14.33 -1.48
CA ALA A 51 -18.16 -15.18 -2.65
C ALA A 51 -19.56 -15.78 -2.84
N GLY A 52 -20.38 -15.23 -3.73
CA GLY A 52 -21.56 -15.91 -4.29
C GLY A 52 -21.06 -16.79 -5.44
N VAL A 53 -20.90 -18.11 -5.28
CA VAL A 53 -21.84 -19.25 -5.17
C VAL A 53 -22.51 -19.63 -6.49
N ALA A 54 -22.16 -20.83 -7.00
CA ALA A 54 -23.10 -21.95 -7.22
C ALA A 54 -22.31 -23.30 -7.29
N ILE A 55 -22.26 -24.12 -6.21
CA ILE A 55 -22.96 -25.41 -5.89
C ILE A 55 -22.87 -26.50 -6.98
N GLU A 56 -22.62 -27.79 -6.67
CA GLU A 56 -23.23 -28.64 -5.64
C GLU A 56 -22.28 -29.71 -5.04
N PRO A 57 -22.55 -30.21 -3.82
CA PRO A 57 -22.82 -31.65 -3.72
C PRO A 57 -24.05 -32.01 -2.86
N THR A 58 -24.61 -33.16 -3.20
CA THR A 58 -25.86 -33.78 -2.75
C THR A 58 -25.92 -34.22 -1.28
N GLU A 59 -27.09 -33.95 -0.69
CA GLU A 59 -27.87 -34.66 0.35
C GLU A 59 -27.34 -34.98 1.78
N LYS A 60 -28.11 -34.41 2.74
CA LYS A 60 -28.73 -34.97 3.96
C LYS A 60 -27.85 -35.48 5.12
N THR A 61 -27.96 -34.80 6.27
CA THR A 61 -28.74 -35.25 7.46
C THR A 61 -28.75 -34.17 8.56
N ALA A 62 -29.82 -34.15 9.36
CA ALA A 62 -30.20 -33.09 10.30
C ALA A 62 -29.47 -33.13 11.65
N THR A 63 -29.24 -31.96 12.28
CA THR A 63 -29.58 -31.65 13.69
C THR A 63 -29.26 -30.18 14.08
N SER A 64 -30.27 -29.51 14.66
CA SER A 64 -30.31 -28.38 15.64
C SER A 64 -29.58 -27.04 15.40
N PRO A 65 -30.16 -25.91 15.85
CA PRO A 65 -29.73 -24.56 15.46
C PRO A 65 -28.53 -24.10 16.29
N VAL A 66 -27.40 -23.82 15.63
CA VAL A 66 -26.31 -23.04 16.21
C VAL A 66 -26.64 -21.57 16.03
N SER A 67 -26.75 -20.86 17.15
CA SER A 67 -26.87 -19.42 17.26
C SER A 67 -25.77 -18.74 16.44
N THR A 68 -26.14 -18.09 15.33
CA THR A 68 -25.21 -17.23 14.57
C THR A 68 -25.11 -15.89 15.29
N ASP A 69 -24.28 -15.84 16.32
CA ASP A 69 -23.75 -14.58 16.81
C ASP A 69 -22.87 -14.00 15.69
N THR A 70 -23.41 -13.02 14.96
CA THR A 70 -22.74 -12.44 13.81
C THR A 70 -21.74 -11.42 14.37
N ALA A 71 -20.58 -11.90 14.81
CA ALA A 71 -19.51 -11.03 15.26
C ALA A 71 -19.21 -10.02 14.14
N ALA A 72 -19.46 -8.74 14.43
CA ALA A 72 -19.14 -7.65 13.51
C ALA A 72 -17.65 -7.76 13.16
N ALA A 73 -17.34 -7.93 11.88
CA ALA A 73 -15.96 -8.04 11.43
C ALA A 73 -15.18 -6.79 11.85
N SER A 74 -14.06 -6.99 12.54
CA SER A 74 -13.23 -5.89 13.04
C SER A 74 -12.59 -5.13 11.87
N PRO A 75 -12.46 -3.80 11.97
CA PRO A 75 -11.94 -2.98 10.87
C PRO A 75 -10.51 -3.39 10.50
N ARG A 76 -10.20 -3.35 9.21
CA ARG A 76 -8.84 -3.58 8.69
C ARG A 76 -8.01 -2.33 8.99
N LYS A 77 -6.98 -2.49 9.82
CA LYS A 77 -6.01 -1.45 10.19
C LYS A 77 -4.82 -1.50 9.24
N ILE A 78 -4.46 -0.35 8.66
CA ILE A 78 -3.47 -0.26 7.59
C ILE A 78 -2.41 0.77 7.93
N PHE A 79 -1.13 0.39 7.81
CA PHE A 79 -0.02 1.34 7.70
C PHE A 79 0.41 1.49 6.24
N LEU A 80 0.55 2.73 5.80
CA LEU A 80 0.92 3.08 4.43
C LEU A 80 2.11 4.05 4.47
N GLU A 81 3.20 3.64 3.84
CA GLU A 81 4.40 4.45 3.62
C GLU A 81 4.46 4.89 2.16
N VAL A 82 4.71 6.19 1.92
CA VAL A 82 4.78 6.80 0.60
C VAL A 82 6.24 7.04 0.21
N LYS A 83 6.54 6.78 -1.06
CA LYS A 83 7.83 7.07 -1.69
C LYS A 83 7.61 7.81 -2.99
N GLY A 84 8.05 9.06 -3.07
CA GLY A 84 8.08 9.80 -4.33
C GLY A 84 9.15 9.23 -5.27
N VAL A 85 8.75 8.94 -6.51
CA VAL A 85 9.62 8.38 -7.56
C VAL A 85 9.69 9.34 -8.73
N THR A 86 10.91 9.74 -9.05
CA THR A 86 11.21 10.77 -10.06
C THR A 86 12.30 10.33 -11.02
N LEU A 87 13.14 9.37 -10.60
CA LEU A 87 14.17 8.78 -11.44
C LEU A 87 13.55 7.84 -12.46
N GLU A 88 13.88 8.08 -13.71
CA GLU A 88 13.45 7.31 -14.87
C GLU A 88 14.65 7.02 -15.78
N ASP A 89 14.67 5.83 -16.35
CA ASP A 89 15.65 5.38 -17.33
C ASP A 89 14.94 4.51 -18.38
N SER A 90 14.84 5.02 -19.61
CA SER A 90 14.37 4.28 -20.78
C SER A 90 12.96 3.66 -20.63
N GLY A 91 12.05 4.39 -20.00
CA GLY A 91 10.67 4.03 -19.68
C GLY A 91 10.50 3.31 -18.35
N VAL A 92 11.59 2.98 -17.64
CA VAL A 92 11.56 2.28 -16.35
C VAL A 92 11.78 3.28 -15.23
N VAL A 93 10.94 3.25 -14.21
CA VAL A 93 11.08 4.16 -13.06
C VAL A 93 11.70 3.44 -11.88
N LEU A 94 12.61 4.13 -11.19
CA LEU A 94 13.45 3.52 -10.17
C LEU A 94 13.44 4.32 -8.86
N PHE A 95 13.51 3.59 -7.75
CA PHE A 95 13.72 4.20 -6.43
C PHE A 95 14.69 3.36 -5.59
N PRO A 96 15.62 3.98 -4.85
CA PRO A 96 15.82 5.41 -4.72
C PRO A 96 16.76 6.01 -5.79
N ASP A 97 16.80 7.33 -5.88
CA ASP A 97 17.75 8.11 -6.69
C ASP A 97 19.08 8.36 -5.96
N ALA A 98 19.08 8.35 -4.62
CA ALA A 98 20.26 8.33 -3.75
C ALA A 98 20.10 7.30 -2.61
N PRO A 99 21.18 6.84 -1.95
CA PRO A 99 21.06 5.93 -0.80
C PRO A 99 20.09 6.44 0.28
N THR A 100 19.26 5.56 0.82
CA THR A 100 18.17 5.91 1.76
C THR A 100 18.09 4.96 2.95
N GLU A 101 18.89 5.22 3.97
CA GLU A 101 18.85 4.45 5.23
C GLU A 101 17.51 4.60 5.95
N ARG A 102 16.89 5.79 5.88
CA ARG A 102 15.56 6.02 6.45
C ARG A 102 14.50 5.18 5.74
N GLY A 103 14.54 5.11 4.42
CA GLY A 103 13.62 4.28 3.64
C GLY A 103 13.78 2.79 3.98
N LEU A 104 15.04 2.32 4.08
CA LEU A 104 15.35 0.94 4.47
C LEU A 104 14.79 0.61 5.87
N LYS A 105 15.02 1.49 6.84
CA LYS A 105 14.49 1.34 8.20
C LYS A 105 12.96 1.22 8.19
N HIS A 106 12.25 2.12 7.49
CA HIS A 106 10.79 2.12 7.44
C HIS A 106 10.23 0.86 6.78
N VAL A 107 10.86 0.33 5.73
CA VAL A 107 10.45 -0.94 5.09
C VAL A 107 10.52 -2.10 6.08
N ARG A 108 11.60 -2.19 6.87
CA ARG A 108 11.73 -3.22 7.92
C ARG A 108 10.71 -3.05 9.04
N GLU A 109 10.37 -1.82 9.39
CA GLU A 109 9.34 -1.54 10.39
C GLU A 109 7.95 -1.95 9.90
N LEU A 110 7.65 -1.83 8.60
CA LEU A 110 6.41 -2.36 8.01
C LEU A 110 6.34 -3.89 8.06
N ILE A 111 7.47 -4.60 7.97
CA ILE A 111 7.50 -6.06 8.18
C ILE A 111 7.06 -6.37 9.61
N HIS A 112 7.64 -5.68 10.59
CA HIS A 112 7.27 -5.88 11.98
C HIS A 112 5.80 -5.55 12.27
N CYS A 113 5.28 -4.44 11.74
CA CYS A 113 3.86 -4.14 11.86
C CYS A 113 2.97 -5.20 11.19
N HIS A 114 3.42 -5.84 10.10
CA HIS A 114 2.67 -6.94 9.51
C HIS A 114 2.57 -8.14 10.47
N GLU A 115 3.68 -8.50 11.12
CA GLU A 115 3.73 -9.58 12.12
C GLU A 115 2.80 -9.33 13.31
N GLU A 116 2.56 -8.07 13.66
CA GLU A 116 1.62 -7.65 14.70
C GLU A 116 0.14 -7.65 14.22
N GLY A 117 -0.12 -8.03 12.97
CA GLY A 117 -1.45 -8.20 12.41
C GLY A 117 -2.00 -6.97 11.68
N PHE A 118 -1.18 -5.96 11.42
CA PHE A 118 -1.57 -4.84 10.55
C PHE A 118 -1.44 -5.23 9.08
N ALA A 119 -2.31 -4.68 8.22
CA ALA A 119 -2.02 -4.65 6.81
C ALA A 119 -1.00 -3.54 6.52
N THR A 120 0.01 -3.81 5.72
CA THR A 120 1.11 -2.87 5.51
C THR A 120 1.40 -2.68 4.04
N TYR A 121 1.69 -1.44 3.66
CA TYR A 121 1.86 -1.03 2.28
C TYR A 121 3.02 -0.06 2.11
N VAL A 122 3.78 -0.24 1.02
CA VAL A 122 4.63 0.81 0.45
C VAL A 122 3.99 1.25 -0.86
N LEU A 123 3.77 2.55 -1.01
CA LEU A 123 3.23 3.16 -2.23
C LEU A 123 4.27 4.06 -2.89
N PHE A 124 4.72 3.63 -4.06
CA PHE A 124 5.60 4.39 -4.94
C PHE A 124 4.77 5.32 -5.83
N VAL A 125 4.86 6.62 -5.56
CA VAL A 125 4.17 7.68 -6.30
C VAL A 125 5.09 8.16 -7.41
N VAL A 126 4.83 7.68 -8.62
CA VAL A 126 5.61 7.94 -9.83
C VAL A 126 5.16 9.28 -10.42
N GLN A 127 6.00 10.31 -10.27
CA GLN A 127 5.66 11.70 -10.58
C GLN A 127 5.78 12.01 -12.08
N MET A 128 5.21 11.14 -12.91
CA MET A 128 5.14 11.24 -14.36
C MET A 128 3.99 10.37 -14.88
N GLU A 129 3.41 10.75 -16.01
CA GLU A 129 2.21 10.10 -16.55
C GLU A 129 2.49 8.73 -17.20
N ARG A 130 3.71 8.53 -17.72
CA ARG A 130 4.06 7.36 -18.52
C ARG A 130 5.30 6.68 -17.96
N ALA A 131 5.13 5.44 -17.55
CA ALA A 131 6.18 4.51 -17.19
C ALA A 131 5.74 3.10 -17.60
N LEU A 132 6.70 2.22 -17.88
CA LEU A 132 6.45 0.82 -18.24
C LEU A 132 6.23 -0.03 -16.99
N TYR A 133 7.11 0.12 -16.00
CA TYR A 133 7.02 -0.52 -14.69
C TYR A 133 7.96 0.17 -13.70
N PHE A 134 7.73 -0.09 -12.42
CA PHE A 134 8.62 0.30 -11.33
C PHE A 134 9.57 -0.85 -10.98
N THR A 135 10.81 -0.53 -10.64
CA THR A 135 11.78 -1.48 -10.08
C THR A 135 12.65 -0.80 -9.02
N PRO A 136 13.09 -1.49 -7.95
CA PRO A 136 14.04 -0.90 -7.02
C PRO A 136 15.38 -0.63 -7.71
N ASN A 137 15.98 0.52 -7.38
CA ASN A 137 17.29 0.90 -7.92
C ASN A 137 18.42 0.18 -7.18
N ARG A 138 18.64 -1.08 -7.54
CA ARG A 138 19.71 -1.90 -6.96
C ARG A 138 21.11 -1.29 -7.15
N LYS A 139 21.34 -0.53 -8.22
CA LYS A 139 22.64 0.14 -8.46
C LYS A 139 22.93 1.21 -7.40
N THR A 140 21.91 1.97 -7.01
CA THR A 140 22.06 3.07 -6.04
C THR A 140 22.03 2.57 -4.60
N HIS A 141 21.14 1.63 -4.25
CA HIS A 141 21.04 1.12 -2.88
C HIS A 141 20.60 -0.37 -2.87
N PRO A 142 21.55 -1.32 -2.98
CA PRO A 142 21.26 -2.75 -3.01
C PRO A 142 20.45 -3.23 -1.80
N GLN A 143 20.79 -2.78 -0.60
CA GLN A 143 20.13 -3.21 0.64
C GLN A 143 18.66 -2.78 0.69
N PHE A 144 18.31 -1.63 0.09
CA PHE A 144 16.91 -1.21 -0.03
C PHE A 144 16.13 -2.11 -1.00
N ALA A 145 16.74 -2.52 -2.12
CA ALA A 145 16.13 -3.47 -3.04
C ALA A 145 15.88 -4.82 -2.36
N ASP A 146 16.86 -5.34 -1.62
CA ASP A 146 16.73 -6.59 -0.88
C ASP A 146 15.63 -6.51 0.20
N ALA A 147 15.56 -5.39 0.93
CA ALA A 147 14.52 -5.18 1.93
C ALA A 147 13.11 -5.13 1.34
N LEU A 148 12.92 -4.65 0.10
CA LEU A 148 11.62 -4.71 -0.57
C LEU A 148 11.23 -6.15 -0.94
N CYS A 149 12.19 -6.97 -1.37
CA CYS A 149 11.96 -8.41 -1.59
C CYS A 149 11.58 -9.11 -0.29
N GLU A 150 12.32 -8.85 0.80
CA GLU A 150 12.01 -9.36 2.14
C GLU A 150 10.60 -8.92 2.57
N ALA A 151 10.27 -7.64 2.39
CA ALA A 151 8.97 -7.09 2.76
C ALA A 151 7.82 -7.74 1.98
N GLN A 152 7.95 -7.90 0.67
CA GLN A 152 6.94 -8.57 -0.15
C GLN A 152 6.75 -10.03 0.30
N ASN A 153 7.83 -10.76 0.55
CA ASN A 153 7.78 -12.14 1.02
C ASN A 153 7.15 -12.27 2.41
N ALA A 154 7.34 -11.27 3.27
CA ALA A 154 6.75 -11.23 4.61
C ALA A 154 5.25 -10.87 4.59
N GLY A 155 4.71 -10.33 3.49
CA GLY A 155 3.29 -9.95 3.38
C GLY A 155 3.03 -8.44 3.28
N VAL A 156 4.08 -7.62 3.21
CA VAL A 156 3.95 -6.18 2.93
C VAL A 156 3.58 -6.00 1.45
N HIS A 157 2.51 -5.25 1.18
CA HIS A 157 2.07 -4.98 -0.17
C HIS A 157 2.87 -3.82 -0.81
N LEU A 158 3.39 -4.03 -2.02
CA LEU A 158 4.09 -2.99 -2.78
C LEU A 158 3.20 -2.51 -3.92
N LEU A 159 2.90 -1.21 -3.92
CA LEU A 159 2.08 -0.55 -4.93
C LEU A 159 2.92 0.50 -5.65
N ALA A 160 2.68 0.70 -6.94
CA ALA A 160 3.22 1.83 -7.68
C ALA A 160 2.11 2.45 -8.51
N TYR A 161 2.01 3.78 -8.51
CA TYR A 161 1.02 4.51 -9.30
C TYR A 161 1.67 5.71 -9.99
N THR A 162 1.34 5.91 -11.26
CA THR A 162 1.68 7.14 -11.98
C THR A 162 0.83 8.32 -11.50
N CYS A 163 1.31 9.52 -11.79
CA CYS A 163 0.58 10.77 -11.55
C CYS A 163 0.41 11.56 -12.83
N LYS A 164 -0.73 12.26 -12.94
CA LYS A 164 -0.83 13.46 -13.75
C LYS A 164 -0.22 14.61 -12.96
N VAL A 165 0.75 15.29 -13.56
CA VAL A 165 1.49 16.37 -12.92
C VAL A 165 1.33 17.63 -13.75
N THR A 166 0.78 18.67 -13.15
CA THR A 166 0.73 20.03 -13.70
C THR A 166 1.53 20.95 -12.78
N PRO A 167 1.79 22.22 -13.17
CA PRO A 167 2.43 23.18 -12.27
C PRO A 167 1.68 23.39 -10.93
N ASP A 168 0.36 23.18 -10.93
CA ASP A 168 -0.52 23.50 -9.79
C ASP A 168 -1.10 22.25 -9.08
N GLU A 169 -1.01 21.06 -9.68
CA GLU A 169 -1.65 19.84 -9.16
C GLU A 169 -0.81 18.58 -9.44
N MET A 170 -0.86 17.63 -8.49
CA MET A 170 -0.40 16.25 -8.68
C MET A 170 -1.52 15.29 -8.30
N LYS A 171 -1.95 14.45 -9.25
CA LYS A 171 -3.05 13.52 -9.05
C LYS A 171 -2.67 12.09 -9.40
N ILE A 172 -2.91 11.16 -8.48
CA ILE A 172 -2.74 9.72 -8.71
C ILE A 172 -3.61 9.29 -9.91
N ASP A 173 -3.04 8.53 -10.85
CA ASP A 173 -3.71 8.13 -12.09
C ASP A 173 -3.79 6.61 -12.25
N LYS A 174 -2.72 5.94 -12.71
CA LYS A 174 -2.77 4.52 -13.09
C LYS A 174 -1.85 3.68 -12.24
N GLU A 175 -2.33 2.50 -11.88
CA GLU A 175 -1.49 1.47 -11.28
C GLU A 175 -0.40 1.06 -12.27
N LEU A 176 0.80 0.90 -11.72
CA LEU A 176 2.00 0.51 -12.44
C LEU A 176 2.51 -0.81 -11.87
N LYS A 177 2.94 -1.71 -12.76
CA LYS A 177 3.52 -2.98 -12.35
C LYS A 177 4.78 -2.75 -11.50
N VAL A 178 4.88 -3.43 -10.36
CA VAL A 178 6.09 -3.53 -9.55
C VAL A 178 6.86 -4.78 -9.96
N ASN A 179 8.10 -4.62 -10.40
CA ASN A 179 9.05 -5.70 -10.67
C ASN A 179 10.18 -5.63 -9.64
N LEU A 180 10.40 -6.70 -8.88
CA LEU A 180 11.52 -6.83 -7.93
C LEU A 180 12.70 -7.58 -8.53
#